data_AF-A0A7X1A827-F1
#
_entry.id   AF-A0A7X1A827-F1
#
_cell.length_a   1.000
_cell.length_b   1.000
_cell.length_c   1.000
_cell.angle_alpha   90.00
_cell.angle_beta   90.00
_cell.angle_gamma   90.00
#
_symmetry.space_group_name_H-M   'P 1'
#
loop_
_entity.id
_entity.type
_entity.pdbx_description
1 polymer ?
#
loop_
_entity_poly.entity_id
_entity_poly.type
_entity_poly.pdbx_seq_one_letter_code
_entity_poly.pdbx_strand_id
1 'polypeptide(L)'
;MGMIGNYCKITKEQFVLLKQGDMAVSDFLYGDNDVLADDLLDIDKAWDCIHFVLTGEGMATMADSKLEGSPAFNVVMGGKEISAEDIGYGSARYLTPAEVIACNDAMKDITEHEFTSRYTAEDLLTHQIYPLYDTVDETFISYSYQHFNALRAFFAQAVKEAKYMLLYIN
;
A
#
# COMPACT_ATOMS: atom_id res chain seq x y z
N MET A 1 4.02 3.18 -18.57
CA MET A 1 3.92 2.39 -17.32
C MET A 1 4.36 3.30 -16.19
N GLY A 2 3.67 3.29 -15.05
CA GLY A 2 4.00 4.11 -13.90
C GLY A 2 3.83 3.28 -12.64
N MET A 3 4.38 3.75 -11.52
CA MET A 3 4.31 3.10 -10.21
C MET A 3 2.86 2.95 -9.76
N ILE A 4 2.39 1.71 -9.61
CA ILE A 4 1.07 1.40 -9.04
C ILE A 4 1.20 0.61 -7.73
N GLY A 5 0.32 0.85 -6.77
CA GLY A 5 0.34 0.18 -5.47
C GLY A 5 -0.53 -1.07 -5.47
N ASN A 6 0.04 -2.20 -5.06
CA ASN A 6 -0.65 -3.49 -5.06
C ASN A 6 -0.56 -4.20 -3.72
N TYR A 7 -1.63 -4.93 -3.39
CA TYR A 7 -1.80 -5.64 -2.14
C TYR A 7 -2.32 -7.05 -2.41
N CYS A 8 -1.81 -8.02 -1.65
CA CYS A 8 -2.24 -9.40 -1.70
C CYS A 8 -2.43 -9.99 -0.31
N LYS A 9 -3.63 -10.51 -0.01
CA LYS A 9 -3.86 -11.29 1.22
C LYS A 9 -3.30 -12.69 1.02
N ILE A 10 -2.40 -13.12 1.90
CA ILE A 10 -1.78 -14.45 1.80
C ILE A 10 -2.00 -15.26 3.08
N THR A 11 -2.07 -16.58 2.92
CA THR A 11 -2.13 -17.52 4.05
C THR A 11 -0.76 -17.64 4.71
N LYS A 12 -0.73 -18.25 5.90
CA LYS A 12 0.52 -18.53 6.61
C LYS A 12 1.43 -19.46 5.80
N GLU A 13 0.86 -20.45 5.12
CA GLU A 13 1.59 -21.42 4.31
C GLU A 13 2.26 -20.72 3.12
N GLN A 14 1.52 -19.86 2.40
CA GLN A 14 2.05 -19.05 1.31
C GLN A 14 3.16 -18.11 1.81
N PHE A 15 2.94 -17.44 2.95
CA PHE A 15 3.97 -16.60 3.58
C PHE A 15 5.26 -17.37 3.86
N VAL A 16 5.17 -18.59 4.40
CA VAL A 16 6.36 -19.41 4.70
C VAL A 16 7.10 -19.79 3.42
N LEU A 17 6.40 -20.25 2.38
CA LEU A 17 7.01 -20.62 1.10
C LEU A 17 7.75 -19.44 0.46
N LEU A 18 7.11 -18.28 0.41
CA LEU A 18 7.71 -17.04 -0.12
C LEU A 18 8.90 -16.58 0.73
N LYS A 19 8.78 -16.63 2.07
CA LYS A 19 9.83 -16.14 2.97
C LYS A 19 11.06 -17.03 2.99
N GLN A 20 10.90 -18.33 2.75
CA GLN A 20 11.99 -19.31 2.67
C GLN A 20 12.62 -19.38 1.27
N GLY A 21 11.97 -18.80 0.26
CA GLY A 21 12.41 -18.86 -1.13
C GLY A 21 12.07 -20.18 -1.83
N ASP A 22 11.17 -20.98 -1.24
CA ASP A 22 10.64 -22.21 -1.86
C ASP A 22 9.67 -21.91 -3.01
N MET A 23 9.21 -20.66 -3.09
CA MET A 23 8.39 -20.10 -4.16
C MET A 23 8.88 -18.69 -4.47
N ALA A 24 9.14 -18.39 -5.74
CA ALA A 24 9.48 -17.03 -6.16
C ALA A 24 8.25 -16.12 -6.05
N VAL A 25 8.49 -14.85 -5.73
CA VAL A 25 7.43 -13.86 -5.56
C VAL A 25 6.79 -13.55 -6.91
N SER A 26 7.56 -13.41 -7.99
CA SER A 26 7.01 -13.22 -9.34
C SER A 26 6.14 -14.38 -9.81
N ASP A 27 6.58 -15.62 -9.58
CA ASP A 27 5.80 -16.82 -9.91
C ASP A 27 4.48 -16.88 -9.15
N PHE A 28 4.49 -16.46 -7.88
CA PHE A 28 3.28 -16.39 -7.07
C PHE A 28 2.30 -15.30 -7.54
N LEU A 29 2.81 -14.11 -7.86
CA LEU A 29 2.00 -12.95 -8.23
C LEU A 29 1.49 -13.00 -9.68
N TYR A 30 2.31 -13.51 -10.60
CA TYR A 30 2.09 -13.42 -12.03
C TYR A 30 1.96 -14.78 -12.73
N GLY A 31 2.00 -15.88 -11.97
CA GLY A 31 1.76 -17.22 -12.50
C GLY A 31 0.29 -17.46 -12.86
N ASP A 32 0.06 -18.39 -13.81
CA ASP A 32 -1.27 -18.74 -14.36
C ASP A 32 -2.13 -19.61 -13.41
N ASN A 33 -2.08 -19.35 -12.10
CA ASN A 33 -2.57 -20.29 -11.10
C ASN A 33 -3.89 -19.87 -10.41
N ASP A 34 -4.46 -18.71 -10.78
CA ASP A 34 -5.72 -18.12 -10.26
C ASP A 34 -5.83 -18.09 -8.71
N VAL A 35 -4.70 -18.22 -8.01
CA VAL A 35 -4.62 -18.39 -6.55
C VAL A 35 -5.03 -17.13 -5.80
N LEU A 36 -5.04 -15.99 -6.50
CA LEU A 36 -5.09 -14.67 -5.92
C LEU A 36 -6.34 -13.85 -6.27
N ALA A 37 -7.29 -14.40 -7.04
CA ALA A 37 -8.42 -13.68 -7.64
C ALA A 37 -9.10 -12.66 -6.69
N ASP A 38 -9.72 -13.12 -5.60
CA ASP A 38 -10.38 -12.27 -4.60
C ASP A 38 -9.43 -11.71 -3.52
N ASP A 39 -8.16 -12.11 -3.58
CA ASP A 39 -7.13 -11.80 -2.60
C ASP A 39 -6.14 -10.74 -3.14
N LEU A 40 -6.47 -10.03 -4.23
CA LEU A 40 -5.71 -8.92 -4.79
C LEU A 40 -6.46 -7.58 -4.72
N LEU A 41 -5.71 -6.52 -4.51
CA LEU A 41 -6.18 -5.15 -4.66
C LEU A 41 -5.09 -4.31 -5.34
N ASP A 42 -5.48 -3.64 -6.42
CA ASP A 42 -4.72 -2.59 -7.09
C ASP A 42 -5.32 -1.22 -6.70
N ILE A 43 -4.50 -0.35 -6.12
CA ILE A 43 -4.87 1.04 -5.79
C ILE A 43 -4.36 2.05 -6.82
N ASP A 44 -3.91 1.56 -7.98
CA ASP A 44 -3.35 2.30 -9.10
C ASP A 44 -2.30 3.31 -8.59
N LYS A 45 -2.32 4.55 -9.07
CA LYS A 45 -1.32 5.59 -8.72
C LYS A 45 -1.66 6.36 -7.45
N ALA A 46 -2.68 5.95 -6.70
CA ALA A 46 -3.10 6.66 -5.49
C ALA A 46 -2.15 6.45 -4.29
N TRP A 47 -1.22 5.49 -4.37
CA TRP A 47 -0.38 5.06 -3.25
C TRP A 47 0.39 6.20 -2.57
N ASP A 48 0.97 7.14 -3.32
CA ASP A 48 1.78 8.22 -2.75
C ASP A 48 0.88 9.27 -2.06
N CYS A 49 -0.27 9.60 -2.66
CA CYS A 49 -1.25 10.48 -2.02
C CYS A 49 -1.81 9.86 -0.74
N ILE A 50 -2.09 8.56 -0.74
CA ILE A 50 -2.55 7.84 0.45
C ILE A 50 -1.47 7.87 1.54
N HIS A 51 -0.22 7.59 1.18
CA HIS A 51 0.90 7.65 2.12
C HIS A 51 1.06 9.05 2.70
N PHE A 52 1.01 10.08 1.85
CA PHE A 52 1.10 11.48 2.27
C PHE A 52 -0.04 11.89 3.19
N VAL A 53 -1.28 11.49 2.90
CA VAL A 53 -2.42 11.77 3.79
C VAL A 53 -2.21 11.13 5.16
N LEU A 54 -1.72 9.90 5.22
CA LEU A 54 -1.55 9.15 6.47
C LEU A 54 -0.36 9.63 7.31
N THR A 55 0.70 10.13 6.67
CA THR A 55 2.00 10.37 7.34
C THR A 55 2.48 11.82 7.29
N GLY A 56 1.97 12.60 6.32
CA GLY A 56 2.51 13.91 5.97
C GLY A 56 3.81 13.86 5.15
N GLU A 57 4.24 12.67 4.72
CA GLU A 57 5.45 12.47 3.92
C GLU A 57 5.11 11.80 2.58
N GLY A 58 5.63 12.35 1.49
CA GLY A 58 5.49 11.77 0.15
C GLY A 58 6.74 11.03 -0.28
N MET A 59 6.72 10.43 -1.47
CA MET A 59 7.85 9.73 -2.08
C MET A 59 9.13 10.59 -2.08
N ALA A 60 9.01 11.89 -2.33
CA ALA A 60 10.13 12.81 -2.37
C ALA A 60 10.82 13.04 -1.00
N THR A 61 10.15 12.72 0.12
CA THR A 61 10.63 13.06 1.48
C THR A 61 10.85 11.85 2.39
N MET A 62 10.50 10.64 1.96
CA MET A 62 10.46 9.46 2.84
C MET A 62 11.81 8.73 3.05
N ALA A 63 12.88 9.13 2.35
CA ALA A 63 14.17 8.41 2.38
C ALA A 63 14.80 8.29 3.79
N ASP A 64 14.49 9.20 4.72
CA ASP A 64 14.97 9.20 6.11
C ASP A 64 13.80 9.41 7.11
N SER A 65 12.63 8.85 6.79
CA SER A 65 11.42 9.02 7.59
C SER A 65 11.60 8.57 9.04
N LYS A 66 11.19 9.42 9.99
CA LYS A 66 11.08 9.02 11.41
C LYS A 66 9.85 8.15 11.68
N LEU A 67 8.97 8.01 10.68
CA LEU A 67 7.76 7.20 10.75
C LEU A 67 8.00 5.79 10.21
N GLU A 68 9.19 5.47 9.69
CA GLU A 68 9.52 4.13 9.21
C GLU A 68 9.22 3.08 10.30
N GLY A 69 8.44 2.06 9.93
CA GLY A 69 7.99 1.00 10.83
C GLY A 69 6.75 1.35 11.67
N SER A 70 6.27 2.59 11.63
CA SER A 70 4.97 2.93 12.23
C SER A 70 3.81 2.31 11.43
N PRO A 71 2.66 2.01 12.08
CA PRO A 71 1.53 1.42 11.36
C PRO A 71 1.01 2.28 10.20
N ALA A 72 0.98 3.62 10.34
CA ALA A 72 0.51 4.51 9.28
C ALA A 72 1.44 4.50 8.05
N PHE A 73 2.75 4.48 8.26
CA PHE A 73 3.75 4.36 7.20
C PHE A 73 3.65 3.02 6.47
N ASN A 74 3.50 1.95 7.25
CA ASN A 74 3.45 0.58 6.74
C ASN A 74 2.15 0.23 5.98
N VAL A 75 1.11 1.09 6.01
CA VAL A 75 -0.09 0.91 5.17
C VAL A 75 0.29 0.90 3.68
N VAL A 76 1.26 1.71 3.25
CA VAL A 76 1.72 1.76 1.85
C VAL A 76 3.10 1.15 1.70
N MET A 77 4.04 1.52 2.57
CA MET A 77 5.42 1.07 2.45
C MET A 77 5.67 -0.33 3.00
N GLY A 78 4.66 -0.98 3.58
CA GLY A 78 4.75 -2.32 4.13
C GLY A 78 5.74 -2.44 5.29
N GLY A 79 5.93 -3.66 5.77
CA GLY A 79 6.88 -3.98 6.83
C GLY A 79 8.24 -4.31 6.25
N LYS A 80 8.66 -5.56 6.40
CA LYS A 80 9.97 -6.03 5.90
C LYS A 80 9.84 -6.59 4.50
N GLU A 81 10.93 -6.55 3.74
CA GLU A 81 11.03 -7.26 2.46
C GLU A 81 10.80 -8.77 2.67
N ILE A 82 10.01 -9.37 1.79
CA ILE A 82 9.73 -10.81 1.86
C ILE A 82 10.91 -11.61 1.29
N SER A 83 11.50 -11.15 0.18
CA SER A 83 12.67 -11.72 -0.49
C SER A 83 13.60 -10.59 -0.97
N ALA A 84 14.62 -10.92 -1.77
CA ALA A 84 15.47 -9.92 -2.45
C ALA A 84 15.05 -9.71 -3.92
N GLU A 85 13.91 -10.25 -4.32
CA GLU A 85 13.44 -10.21 -5.70
C GLU A 85 12.79 -8.86 -6.00
N ASP A 86 13.21 -8.22 -7.09
CA ASP A 86 12.60 -6.96 -7.54
C ASP A 86 11.30 -7.25 -8.31
N ILE A 87 10.20 -6.65 -7.85
CA ILE A 87 8.86 -6.83 -8.39
C ILE A 87 8.40 -5.60 -9.20
N GLY A 88 9.29 -4.62 -9.43
CA GLY A 88 9.09 -3.52 -10.37
C GLY A 88 9.74 -2.22 -9.89
N TYR A 89 9.41 -1.80 -8.67
CA TYR A 89 10.04 -0.67 -7.98
C TYR A 89 10.60 -1.11 -6.61
N GLY A 90 11.26 -2.27 -6.59
CA GLY A 90 11.85 -2.87 -5.40
C GLY A 90 11.17 -4.17 -4.99
N SER A 91 11.60 -4.72 -3.87
CA SER A 91 11.05 -5.98 -3.36
C SER A 91 9.64 -5.82 -2.82
N ALA A 92 8.83 -6.85 -3.01
CA ALA A 92 7.60 -7.00 -2.25
C ALA A 92 7.90 -7.08 -0.75
N ARG A 93 7.00 -6.50 0.05
CA ARG A 93 7.10 -6.36 1.49
C ARG A 93 5.89 -6.99 2.14
N TYR A 94 6.01 -7.39 3.41
CA TYR A 94 4.92 -8.08 4.08
C TYR A 94 4.55 -7.45 5.42
N LEU A 95 3.32 -7.75 5.84
CA LEU A 95 2.80 -7.52 7.18
C LEU A 95 2.30 -8.85 7.76
N THR A 96 2.66 -9.11 9.01
CA THR A 96 2.07 -10.18 9.82
C THR A 96 0.63 -9.84 10.20
N PRO A 97 -0.20 -10.81 10.62
CA PRO A 97 -1.58 -10.52 11.05
C PRO A 97 -1.68 -9.46 12.15
N ALA A 98 -0.71 -9.41 13.07
CA ALA A 98 -0.67 -8.38 14.11
C ALA A 98 -0.36 -6.98 13.54
N GLU A 99 0.54 -6.89 12.56
CA GLU A 99 0.85 -5.63 11.88
C GLU A 99 -0.29 -5.19 10.96
N VAL A 100 -1.01 -6.12 10.34
CA VAL A 100 -2.24 -5.83 9.57
C VAL A 100 -3.30 -5.20 10.47
N ILE A 101 -3.50 -5.72 11.68
CA ILE A 101 -4.41 -5.12 12.67
C ILE A 101 -3.96 -3.70 13.02
N ALA A 102 -2.69 -3.50 13.33
CA ALA A 102 -2.16 -2.19 13.68
C ALA A 102 -2.32 -1.16 12.54
N CYS A 103 -2.05 -1.58 11.29
CA CYS A 103 -2.22 -0.73 10.11
C CYS A 103 -3.69 -0.41 9.86
N ASN A 104 -4.59 -1.40 9.99
CA ASN A 104 -6.03 -1.18 9.91
C ASN A 104 -6.51 -0.18 10.97
N ASP A 105 -6.05 -0.32 12.21
CA ASP A 105 -6.41 0.60 13.29
C ASP A 105 -5.92 2.03 13.05
N ALA A 106 -4.80 2.22 12.34
CA ALA A 106 -4.29 3.54 12.00
C ALA A 106 -5.14 4.30 10.96
N MET A 107 -5.98 3.60 10.20
CA MET A 107 -6.74 4.21 9.09
C MET A 107 -8.26 4.02 9.17
N LYS A 108 -8.77 3.08 9.97
CA LYS A 108 -10.19 2.67 9.95
C LYS A 108 -11.17 3.82 10.20
N ASP A 109 -10.80 4.75 11.07
CA ASP A 109 -11.68 5.83 11.53
C ASP A 109 -11.59 7.09 10.66
N ILE A 110 -10.69 7.14 9.68
CA ILE A 110 -10.53 8.30 8.78
C ILE A 110 -11.75 8.40 7.85
N THR A 111 -12.51 9.47 7.98
CA THR A 111 -13.68 9.75 7.15
C THR A 111 -13.29 10.33 5.78
N GLU A 112 -14.22 10.31 4.83
CA GLU A 112 -14.07 11.00 3.54
C GLU A 112 -13.69 12.46 3.73
N HIS A 113 -14.41 13.14 4.63
CA HIS A 113 -14.18 14.55 4.88
C HIS A 113 -12.76 14.78 5.45
N GLU A 114 -12.33 14.00 6.44
CA GLU A 114 -10.99 14.11 7.01
C GLU A 114 -9.89 13.77 6.00
N PHE A 115 -10.09 12.82 5.10
CA PHE A 115 -9.12 12.48 4.06
C PHE A 115 -9.02 13.61 3.03
N THR A 116 -10.16 14.01 2.47
CA THR A 116 -10.25 14.96 1.34
C THR A 116 -10.00 16.41 1.71
N SER A 117 -10.10 16.77 3.00
CA SER A 117 -9.82 18.13 3.49
C SER A 117 -8.46 18.30 4.15
N ARG A 118 -7.67 17.21 4.33
CA ARG A 118 -6.37 17.28 5.00
C ARG A 118 -5.34 18.11 4.23
N TYR A 119 -5.43 18.06 2.91
CA TYR A 119 -4.53 18.73 1.98
C TYR A 119 -5.32 19.26 0.77
N THR A 120 -4.80 20.30 0.14
CA THR A 120 -5.29 20.85 -1.13
C THR A 120 -4.57 20.22 -2.32
N ALA A 121 -5.10 20.40 -3.53
CA ALA A 121 -4.43 19.92 -4.74
C ALA A 121 -3.09 20.66 -4.96
N GLU A 122 -3.01 21.91 -4.55
CA GLU A 122 -1.78 22.71 -4.52
C GLU A 122 -0.75 22.15 -3.52
N ASP A 123 -1.18 21.66 -2.36
CA ASP A 123 -0.29 21.00 -1.40
C ASP A 123 0.31 19.75 -2.03
N LEU A 124 -0.49 18.93 -2.72
CA LEU A 124 -0.01 17.71 -3.39
C LEU A 124 1.04 18.05 -4.45
N LEU A 125 0.80 19.06 -5.28
CA LEU A 125 1.77 19.51 -6.27
C LEU A 125 3.05 20.05 -5.62
N THR A 126 2.91 20.85 -4.56
CA THR A 126 4.04 21.45 -3.82
C THR A 126 4.94 20.39 -3.20
N HIS A 127 4.35 19.32 -2.65
CA HIS A 127 5.08 18.19 -2.06
C HIS A 127 5.53 17.15 -3.10
N GLN A 128 5.32 17.42 -4.39
CA GLN A 128 5.71 16.54 -5.50
C GLN A 128 5.09 15.14 -5.35
N ILE A 129 3.82 15.08 -4.91
CA ILE A 129 3.10 13.83 -4.72
C ILE A 129 2.86 13.18 -6.07
N TYR A 130 3.35 11.97 -6.23
CA TYR A 130 3.18 11.19 -7.45
C TYR A 130 1.68 10.89 -7.70
N PRO A 131 1.19 10.95 -8.96
CA PRO A 131 1.92 11.18 -10.20
C PRO A 131 1.86 12.64 -10.70
N LEU A 132 1.69 13.62 -9.81
CA LEU A 132 1.57 15.03 -10.18
C LEU A 132 2.95 15.66 -10.43
N TYR A 133 3.09 16.46 -11.48
CA TYR A 133 4.37 17.07 -11.87
C TYR A 133 4.31 18.58 -12.14
N ASP A 134 3.23 19.08 -12.73
CA ASP A 134 3.14 20.50 -13.14
C ASP A 134 1.74 21.10 -13.13
N THR A 135 0.70 20.28 -12.97
CA THR A 135 -0.69 20.71 -13.08
C THR A 135 -1.42 20.37 -11.79
N VAL A 136 -2.12 21.37 -11.24
CA VAL A 136 -3.06 21.17 -10.14
C VAL A 136 -4.26 20.37 -10.68
N ASP A 137 -4.51 19.21 -10.09
CA ASP A 137 -5.67 18.37 -10.38
C ASP A 137 -6.54 18.23 -9.14
N GLU A 138 -7.63 19.00 -9.09
CA GLU A 138 -8.59 18.99 -7.98
C GLU A 138 -9.33 17.64 -7.84
N THR A 139 -9.35 16.82 -8.89
CA THR A 139 -10.04 15.52 -8.88
C THR A 139 -9.20 14.41 -8.27
N PHE A 140 -7.88 14.59 -8.21
CA PHE A 140 -6.93 13.57 -7.77
C PHE A 140 -7.09 13.18 -6.29
N ILE A 141 -7.49 14.12 -5.43
CA ILE A 141 -7.77 13.84 -4.01
C ILE A 141 -8.99 12.91 -3.87
N SER A 142 -10.07 13.20 -4.58
CA SER A 142 -11.29 12.39 -4.58
C SER A 142 -11.04 10.99 -5.17
N TYR A 143 -10.26 10.92 -6.25
CA TYR A 143 -9.77 9.66 -6.82
C TYR A 143 -8.96 8.86 -5.79
N SER A 144 -8.01 9.52 -5.10
CA SER A 144 -7.18 8.87 -4.08
C SER A 144 -8.00 8.38 -2.89
N TYR A 145 -9.06 9.10 -2.51
CA TYR A 145 -9.99 8.65 -1.47
C TYR A 145 -10.76 7.38 -1.88
N GLN A 146 -11.17 7.26 -3.14
CA GLN A 146 -11.87 6.05 -3.61
C GLN A 146 -10.97 4.80 -3.44
N HIS A 147 -9.70 4.92 -3.83
CA HIS A 147 -8.70 3.86 -3.64
C HIS A 147 -8.38 3.63 -2.16
N PHE A 148 -8.26 4.68 -1.35
CA PHE A 148 -8.10 4.57 0.10
C PHE A 148 -9.25 3.81 0.76
N ASN A 149 -10.49 4.09 0.34
CA ASN A 149 -11.66 3.41 0.89
C ASN A 149 -11.68 1.92 0.53
N ALA A 150 -11.28 1.57 -0.70
CA ALA A 150 -11.10 0.17 -1.10
C ALA A 150 -9.99 -0.50 -0.28
N LEU A 151 -8.86 0.18 -0.07
CA LEU A 151 -7.75 -0.30 0.74
C LEU A 151 -8.16 -0.55 2.19
N ARG A 152 -8.90 0.37 2.79
CA ARG A 152 -9.45 0.23 4.14
C ARG A 152 -10.35 -1.00 4.25
N ALA A 153 -11.24 -1.21 3.28
CA ALA A 153 -12.10 -2.40 3.25
C ALA A 153 -11.28 -3.69 3.13
N PHE A 154 -10.21 -3.67 2.33
CA PHE A 154 -9.32 -4.80 2.10
C PHE A 154 -8.54 -5.20 3.36
N PHE A 155 -7.95 -4.23 4.08
CA PHE A 155 -7.32 -4.48 5.38
C PHE A 155 -8.32 -4.96 6.43
N ALA A 156 -9.52 -4.37 6.50
CA ALA A 156 -10.55 -4.82 7.43
C ALA A 156 -10.95 -6.28 7.17
N GLN A 157 -10.96 -6.70 5.91
CA GLN A 157 -11.22 -8.10 5.55
C GLN A 157 -10.03 -9.00 5.92
N ALA A 158 -8.81 -8.57 5.65
CA ALA A 158 -7.59 -9.30 6.05
C ALA A 158 -7.51 -9.52 7.57
N VAL A 159 -7.93 -8.53 8.37
CA VAL A 159 -8.06 -8.65 9.83
C VAL A 159 -9.05 -9.74 10.22
N LYS A 160 -10.25 -9.77 9.62
CA LYS A 160 -11.28 -10.79 9.91
C LYS A 160 -10.81 -12.20 9.57
N GLU A 161 -10.03 -12.33 8.50
CA GLU A 161 -9.51 -13.61 8.01
C GLU A 161 -8.17 -14.01 8.67
N ALA A 162 -7.60 -13.14 9.51
CA ALA A 162 -6.26 -13.31 10.11
C ALA A 162 -5.16 -13.60 9.07
N LYS A 163 -5.25 -12.95 7.90
CA LYS A 163 -4.30 -13.09 6.79
C LYS A 163 -3.02 -12.31 7.05
N TYR A 164 -1.94 -12.75 6.41
CA TYR A 164 -0.78 -11.90 6.17
C TYR A 164 -1.09 -11.00 4.97
N MET A 165 -0.36 -9.89 4.85
CA MET A 165 -0.45 -9.02 3.68
C MET A 165 0.90 -8.99 2.97
N LEU A 166 0.89 -9.10 1.65
CA LEU A 166 2.01 -8.78 0.77
C LEU A 166 1.68 -7.46 0.04
N LEU A 167 2.64 -6.56 -0.04
CA LEU A 167 2.51 -5.22 -0.62
C LEU A 167 3.67 -5.00 -1.59
N TYR A 168 3.41 -4.37 -2.73
CA TYR A 168 4.46 -4.05 -3.70
C TYR A 168 4.06 -2.88 -4.60
N ILE A 169 5.07 -2.23 -5.18
CA ILE A 169 4.92 -1.20 -6.21
C ILE A 169 5.59 -1.73 -7.48
N ASN A 170 4.87 -1.72 -8.60
CA ASN A 170 5.34 -2.18 -9.91
C ASN A 170 4.89 -1.29 -11.07
#